data_AF-S5XX14-F1
#
_entry.id   AF-S5XX14-F1
#
_cell.length_a   1.000
_cell.length_b   1.000
_cell.length_c   1.000
_cell.angle_alpha   90.00
_cell.angle_beta   90.00
_cell.angle_gamma   90.00
#
_symmetry.space_group_name_H-M   'P 1'
#
loop_
_entity.id
_entity.type
_entity.pdbx_description
1 polymer ?
#
loop_
_entity_poly.entity_id
_entity_poly.type
_entity_poly.pdbx_seq_one_letter_code
_entity_poly.pdbx_strand_id
1 'polypeptide(L)' 'MTALPLTPAHELRAPLDDLIDTHGIWAVATALIRAAIRRKNRPPPVTGLSDYLLRDIGLNRKHEPPDRTLLR' A
#
# COMPACT_ATOMS: atom_id res chain seq x y z
N MET A 1 16.96 12.61 -3.81
CA MET A 1 15.53 12.98 -3.95
C MET A 1 14.90 12.03 -4.96
N THR A 2 14.40 10.88 -4.53
CA THR A 2 13.81 9.87 -5.42
C THR A 2 12.32 10.18 -5.57
N ALA A 3 11.90 10.54 -6.79
CA ALA A 3 10.51 10.72 -7.15
C ALA A 3 9.79 9.36 -7.06
N LEU A 4 8.69 9.29 -6.30
CA LEU A 4 7.80 8.13 -6.29
C LEU A 4 7.24 7.95 -7.72
N PRO A 5 7.33 6.75 -8.32
CA PRO A 5 6.68 6.51 -9.61
C PRO A 5 5.17 6.66 -9.40
N LEU A 6 4.62 7.75 -9.90
CA LEU A 6 3.18 7.92 -10.04
C LEU A 6 2.76 6.93 -11.12
N THR A 7 2.29 5.75 -10.72
CA THR A 7 1.69 4.81 -11.65
C THR A 7 0.56 5.53 -12.39
N PRO A 8 0.62 5.61 -13.73
CA PRO A 8 -0.35 6.36 -14.49
C PRO A 8 -1.74 5.76 -14.24
N ALA A 9 -2.75 6.61 -14.01
CA ALA A 9 -4.12 6.17 -13.70
C ALA A 9 -4.71 5.20 -14.77
N HIS A 10 -4.09 5.16 -15.94
CA HIS A 10 -4.41 4.25 -17.04
C HIS A 10 -4.10 2.78 -16.71
N GLU A 11 -3.01 2.48 -15.99
CA GLU A 11 -2.63 1.10 -15.62
C GLU A 11 -3.59 0.45 -14.62
N LEU A 12 -4.37 1.25 -13.89
CA LEU A 12 -5.33 0.79 -12.90
C LEU A 12 -6.69 0.42 -13.51
N ARG A 13 -6.97 0.81 -14.75
CA ARG A 13 -8.29 0.60 -15.37
C ARG A 13 -8.57 -0.87 -15.65
N ALA A 14 -7.64 -1.56 -16.32
CA ALA A 14 -7.79 -2.96 -16.68
C ALA A 14 -8.09 -3.87 -15.46
N PRO A 15 -7.30 -3.86 -14.36
CA PRO A 15 -7.61 -4.68 -13.19
C PRO A 15 -8.87 -4.23 -12.44
N LEU A 16 -9.28 -2.96 -12.56
CA LEU A 16 -10.51 -2.47 -11.95
C LEU A 16 -11.75 -2.95 -12.72
N ASP A 17 -11.69 -2.93 -14.05
CA ASP A 17 -12.76 -3.41 -14.92
C ASP A 17 -12.98 -4.92 -14.73
N ASP A 18 -11.91 -5.73 -14.63
CA ASP A 18 -11.99 -7.16 -14.30
C ASP A 18 -12.67 -7.40 -12.94
N LEU A 19 -12.37 -6.54 -11.95
CA LEU A 19 -12.96 -6.63 -10.62
C LEU A 19 -14.44 -6.26 -10.62
N ILE A 20 -14.83 -5.27 -11.43
CA ILE A 20 -16.22 -4.85 -11.64
C ILE A 20 -17.01 -5.95 -12.35
N ASP A 21 -16.44 -6.58 -13.37
CA ASP A 21 -17.09 -7.67 -14.10
C ASP A 21 -17.34 -8.89 -13.19
N THR A 22 -16.35 -9.23 -12.35
CA THR A 22 -16.43 -10.40 -11.46
C THR A 22 -17.38 -10.20 -10.27
N HIS A 23 -17.39 -9.01 -9.66
CA HIS A 23 -18.09 -8.76 -8.37
C HIS A 23 -19.25 -7.76 -8.47
N GLY A 24 -19.41 -7.11 -9.61
CA GLY A 24 -20.35 -6.02 -9.79
C GLY A 24 -19.85 -4.67 -9.26
N ILE A 25 -20.28 -3.59 -9.91
CA ILE A 25 -19.79 -2.23 -9.63
C ILE A 25 -20.05 -1.77 -8.19
N TRP A 26 -21.16 -2.19 -7.58
CA TRP A 26 -21.52 -1.82 -6.21
C TRP A 26 -20.58 -2.43 -5.16
N ALA A 27 -20.18 -3.69 -5.34
CA ALA A 27 -19.25 -4.35 -4.43
C ALA A 27 -17.86 -3.70 -4.49
N VAL A 28 -17.40 -3.38 -5.70
CA VAL A 28 -16.12 -2.69 -5.91
C VAL A 28 -16.15 -1.28 -5.32
N ALA A 29 -17.20 -0.50 -5.59
CA ALA A 29 -17.34 0.87 -5.07
C ALA A 29 -17.34 0.91 -3.54
N THR A 30 -18.11 0.02 -2.90
CA THR A 30 -18.17 -0.06 -1.42
C THR A 30 -16.84 -0.48 -0.80
N ALA A 31 -16.14 -1.45 -1.41
CA ALA A 31 -14.81 -1.84 -0.98
C ALA A 31 -13.79 -0.69 -1.07
N LEU A 32 -13.86 0.08 -2.16
CA LEU A 32 -12.96 1.21 -2.41
C LEU A 32 -13.22 2.36 -1.41
N ILE A 33 -14.49 2.68 -1.14
CA ILE A 33 -14.87 3.65 -0.09
C ILE A 33 -14.38 3.18 1.28
N ARG A 34 -14.59 1.90 1.63
CA ARG A 34 -14.16 1.33 2.91
C ARG A 34 -12.63 1.37 3.06
N ALA A 35 -11.89 1.09 1.99
CA ALA A 35 -10.43 1.19 1.97
C ALA A 35 -9.96 2.65 2.13
N ALA A 36 -10.61 3.61 1.47
CA ALA A 36 -10.29 5.03 1.59
C ALA A 36 -10.50 5.54 3.02
N ILE A 37 -11.61 5.17 3.67
CA ILE A 37 -11.87 5.50 5.08
C ILE A 37 -10.79 4.89 5.99
N ARG A 38 -10.45 3.61 5.79
CA ARG A 38 -9.39 2.94 6.56
C ARG A 38 -8.03 3.60 6.38
N ARG A 39 -7.70 4.05 5.16
CA ARG A 39 -6.45 4.75 4.87
C ARG A 39 -6.41 6.12 5.57
N LYS A 40 -7.52 6.86 5.58
CA LYS A 40 -7.62 8.16 6.26
C LYS A 40 -7.44 8.03 7.77
N ASN A 41 -7.98 6.97 8.37
CA ASN A 41 -7.91 6.72 9.81
C ASN A 41 -6.63 5.97 10.24
N ARG A 42 -5.72 5.68 9.32
CA ARG A 42 -4.47 4.99 9.65
C ARG A 42 -3.53 6.01 10.32
N PRO A 43 -2.99 5.73 11.52
CA PRO A 43 -1.98 6.59 12.11
C PRO A 43 -0.79 6.73 11.15
N PRO A 44 -0.15 7.91 11.11
CA PRO A 44 1.00 8.14 10.24
C PRO A 44 2.05 7.05 10.51
N PRO A 45 2.72 6.54 9.46
CA PRO A 45 3.78 5.58 9.66
C PRO A 45 4.82 6.20 10.58
N VAL A 46 5.22 5.47 11.62
CA VAL A 46 6.34 5.87 12.46
C VAL A 46 7.59 5.82 11.59
N THR A 47 8.06 6.99 11.17
CA THR A 47 9.27 7.17 10.35
C THR A 47 10.28 7.95 11.15
N GLY A 48 11.52 7.47 11.24
CA GLY A 48 12.61 8.14 11.98
C GLY A 48 12.98 7.52 13.32
N LEU A 49 12.31 6.44 13.74
CA LEU A 49 12.77 5.62 14.87
C LEU A 49 13.74 4.54 14.38
N SER A 50 14.77 4.26 15.17
CA SER A 50 15.69 3.14 14.92
C SER A 50 15.00 1.79 15.15
N ASP A 51 15.49 0.74 14.49
CA ASP A 51 14.95 -0.63 14.60
C ASP A 51 14.95 -1.19 16.02
N TYR A 52 15.85 -0.70 16.87
CA TYR A 52 15.90 -1.04 18.29
C TYR A 52 14.75 -0.37 19.05
N LEU A 53 14.51 0.93 18.82
CA LEU A 53 13.41 1.66 19.44
C LEU A 53 12.04 1.12 18.99
N LEU A 54 11.91 0.76 17.71
CA LEU A 54 10.70 0.12 17.17
C LEU A 54 10.40 -1.23 17.86
N ARG A 55 11.45 -2.02 18.15
CA ARG A 55 11.32 -3.29 18.87
C ARG A 55 10.88 -3.08 20.30
N ASP A 56 11.46 -2.10 20.99
CA ASP A 56 11.17 -1.83 22.40
C ASP A 56 9.74 -1.33 22.62
N ILE A 57 9.16 -0.61 21.66
CA ILE A 57 7.74 -0.18 21.70
C ILE A 57 6.77 -1.24 21.15
N GLY A 58 7.25 -2.46 20.86
CA GLY A 58 6.43 -3.57 20.39
C GLY A 58 5.89 -3.41 18.95
N LEU A 59 6.45 -2.50 18.16
CA LEU A 59 6.10 -2.38 16.74
C LEU A 59 6.91 -3.38 15.91
N ASN A 60 6.21 -4.13 15.06
CA ASN A 60 6.87 -5.08 14.16
C ASN A 60 7.73 -4.31 13.14
N ARG A 61 8.97 -4.74 12.94
CA ARG A 61 9.88 -4.14 11.96
C ARG A 61 9.21 -4.14 10.60
N LYS A 62 9.29 -3.04 9.86
CA LYS A 62 8.92 -3.07 8.45
C LYS A 62 9.91 -4.01 7.78
N HIS A 63 9.41 -5.11 7.23
CA HIS A 63 10.21 -6.00 6.38
C HIS A 63 10.63 -5.17 5.17
N GLU A 64 11.89 -4.74 5.14
CA GLU A 64 12.55 -4.30 3.90
C GLU A 64 12.49 -5.52 2.95
N PRO A 65 11.81 -5.44 1.79
CA PRO A 65 11.92 -6.50 0.80
C PRO A 65 13.39 -6.58 0.38
N PRO A 66 13.98 -7.80 0.29
CA PRO A 66 15.39 -7.92 -0.07
C PRO A 66 15.62 -7.30 -1.45
N ASP A 67 16.58 -6.39 -1.50
CA ASP A 67 17.12 -5.80 -2.73
C ASP A 67 17.40 -6.93 -3.74
N ARG A 68 16.56 -7.01 -4.78
CA ARG A 68 16.73 -7.95 -5.91
C ARG A 68 17.86 -7.52 -6.86
N THR A 69 18.80 -6.71 -6.39
CA THR A 69 19.83 -6.06 -7.21
C THR A 69 21.16 -6.82 -7.24
N LEU A 70 21.23 -8.03 -6.68
CA LEU A 70 22.44 -8.87 -6.68
C LEU A 70 22.21 -10.25 -7.32
N LEU A 71 21.64 -10.29 -8.52
CA LEU A 71 21.80 -11.43 -9.43
C LEU A 71 22.25 -10.88 -10.78
N ARG A 72 23.57 -10.67 -10.89
CA ARG A 72 24.30 -10.52 -12.14
C ARG A 72 25.04 -11.82 -12.40
#